data_AF-A0A9W9T3E3-F1
#
_entry.id   AF-A0A9W9T3E3-F1
#
_cell.length_a   1.000
_cell.length_b   1.000
_cell.length_c   1.000
_cell.angle_alpha   90.00
_cell.angle_beta   90.00
_cell.angle_gamma   90.00
#
_symmetry.space_group_name_H-M   'P 1'
#
loop_
_entity.id
_entity.type
_entity.pdbx_description
1 polymer ?
#
loop_
_entity_poly.entity_id
_entity_poly.type
_entity_poly.pdbx_seq_one_letter_code
_entity_poly.pdbx_strand_id
1 'polypeptide(L)'
;MPTIPPTIETTITQTSTMNEATSLLKRSSMSNPDKYPLYIFLIIAGCILGGLIGFSIYTMYHGLDDSDKMKDVSNEQRKYMRETRQRYLNMLALEARRPDMIVPIREVNA
;
A
#
# COMPACT_ATOMS: atom_id res chain seq x y z
N MET A 1 58.67 42.55 2.93
CA MET A 1 57.97 41.28 2.70
C MET A 1 56.51 41.62 2.42
N PRO A 2 55.95 41.30 1.25
CA PRO A 2 54.55 41.62 0.97
C PRO A 2 53.67 40.67 1.77
N THR A 3 52.88 41.23 2.69
CA THR A 3 51.91 40.52 3.51
C THR A 3 50.70 40.19 2.64
N ILE A 4 50.56 38.93 2.22
CA ILE A 4 49.40 38.47 1.47
C ILE A 4 48.21 38.47 2.44
N PRO A 5 47.08 39.10 2.09
CA PRO A 5 45.92 39.15 2.98
C PRO A 5 45.35 37.74 3.22
N PRO A 6 44.96 37.39 4.47
CA PRO A 6 44.53 36.04 4.86
C PRO A 6 43.33 35.53 4.05
N THR A 7 42.55 36.44 3.46
CA THR A 7 41.40 36.15 2.58
C THR A 7 41.79 35.40 1.31
N ILE A 8 43.02 35.59 0.80
CA ILE A 8 43.47 34.95 -0.44
C ILE A 8 43.85 33.49 -0.18
N GLU A 9 44.52 33.20 0.93
CA GLU A 9 44.88 31.83 1.32
C GLU A 9 43.64 30.97 1.61
N THR A 10 42.64 31.53 2.28
CA THR A 10 41.37 30.81 2.52
C THR A 10 40.63 30.54 1.22
N THR A 11 40.63 31.49 0.28
CA THR A 11 39.94 31.33 -1.02
C THR A 11 40.63 30.28 -1.89
N ILE A 12 41.97 30.28 -1.95
CA ILE A 12 42.77 29.31 -2.72
C ILE A 12 42.64 27.91 -2.12
N THR A 13 42.65 27.79 -0.79
CA THR A 13 42.48 26.51 -0.09
C THR A 13 41.06 25.96 -0.24
N GLN A 14 40.05 26.83 -0.27
CA GLN A 14 38.67 26.43 -0.54
C GLN A 14 38.48 25.99 -2.01
N THR A 15 39.14 26.66 -2.96
CA THR A 15 39.08 26.24 -4.38
C THR A 15 39.82 24.94 -4.63
N SER A 16 40.98 24.72 -3.99
CA SER A 16 41.71 23.45 -4.14
C SER A 16 40.94 22.27 -3.53
N THR A 17 40.33 22.43 -2.36
CA THR A 17 39.49 21.40 -1.73
C THR A 17 38.22 21.10 -2.53
N MET A 18 37.58 22.11 -3.13
CA MET A 18 36.45 21.89 -4.04
C MET A 18 36.87 21.16 -5.33
N ASN A 19 38.05 21.47 -5.88
CA ASN A 19 38.57 20.79 -7.07
C ASN A 19 38.94 19.32 -6.80
N GLU A 20 39.53 19.03 -5.63
CA GLU A 20 39.77 17.67 -5.14
C GLU A 20 38.46 16.90 -4.98
N ALA A 21 37.48 17.47 -4.27
CA ALA A 21 36.18 16.83 -4.03
C ALA A 21 35.42 16.54 -5.33
N THR A 22 35.45 17.46 -6.29
CA THR A 22 34.81 17.26 -7.61
C THR A 22 35.53 16.20 -8.44
N SER A 23 36.87 16.10 -8.36
CA SER A 23 37.64 15.06 -9.04
C SER A 23 37.36 13.66 -8.47
N LEU A 24 37.18 13.55 -7.14
CA LEU A 24 36.81 12.31 -6.45
C LEU A 24 35.39 11.86 -6.78
N LEU A 25 34.43 12.80 -6.80
CA LEU A 25 33.04 12.56 -7.23
C LEU A 25 32.95 12.12 -8.69
N LYS A 26 33.74 12.74 -9.57
CA LYS A 26 33.81 12.35 -10.98
C LYS A 26 34.40 10.93 -11.14
N ARG A 27 35.42 10.58 -10.35
CA ARG A 27 36.02 9.24 -10.35
C ARG A 27 35.07 8.18 -9.78
N SER A 28 34.28 8.49 -8.75
CA SER A 28 33.29 7.54 -8.19
C SER A 28 32.07 7.35 -9.11
N SER A 29 31.67 8.40 -9.82
CA SER A 29 30.61 8.40 -10.84
C SER A 29 30.97 7.55 -12.08
N MET A 30 32.26 7.36 -12.35
CA MET A 30 32.72 6.60 -13.54
C MET A 30 32.97 5.12 -13.28
N SER A 31 32.60 4.58 -12.11
CA SER A 31 33.04 3.21 -11.77
C SER A 31 32.32 2.12 -12.56
N ASN A 32 31.02 2.25 -12.90
CA ASN A 32 30.28 1.27 -13.72
C ASN A 32 28.94 1.86 -14.24
N PRO A 33 28.87 2.42 -15.46
CA PRO A 33 27.64 2.98 -16.03
C PRO A 33 26.51 1.94 -16.17
N ASP A 34 26.85 0.67 -16.37
CA ASP A 34 25.89 -0.41 -16.60
C ASP A 34 25.11 -0.81 -15.33
N LYS A 35 25.60 -0.42 -14.14
CA LYS A 35 25.00 -0.82 -12.86
C LYS A 35 24.01 0.21 -12.31
N TYR A 36 24.05 1.47 -12.79
CA TYR A 36 23.07 2.48 -12.42
C TYR A 36 21.62 2.05 -12.66
N PRO A 37 21.23 1.53 -13.85
CA PRO A 37 19.84 1.11 -14.07
C PRO A 37 19.40 0.01 -13.10
N LEU A 38 20.30 -0.90 -12.74
CA LEU A 38 20.02 -1.99 -11.80
C LEU A 38 19.81 -1.47 -10.36
N TYR A 39 20.65 -0.54 -9.89
CA TYR A 39 20.47 0.08 -8.57
C TYR A 39 19.19 0.92 -8.51
N ILE A 40 18.90 1.69 -9.56
CA ILE A 40 17.68 2.50 -9.65
C ILE A 40 16.45 1.61 -9.59
N PHE A 41 16.43 0.50 -10.33
CA PHE A 41 15.33 -0.47 -10.29
C PHE A 41 15.16 -1.09 -8.89
N LEU A 42 16.26 -1.46 -8.23
CA LEU A 42 16.21 -2.06 -6.90
C LEU A 42 15.66 -1.08 -5.85
N ILE A 43 16.04 0.21 -5.94
CA ILE A 43 15.51 1.27 -5.07
C ILE A 43 14.00 1.45 -5.29
N ILE A 44 13.55 1.51 -6.56
CA ILE A 44 12.14 1.64 -6.89
C ILE A 44 11.34 0.44 -6.37
N ALA A 45 11.83 -0.78 -6.62
CA ALA A 45 11.21 -2.00 -6.15
C ALA A 45 11.11 -2.03 -4.61
N GLY A 46 12.16 -1.61 -3.90
CA GLY A 46 12.16 -1.47 -2.44
C GLY A 46 11.14 -0.46 -1.93
N CYS A 47 11.01 0.70 -2.59
CA CYS A 47 9.98 1.69 -2.25
C CYS A 47 8.56 1.15 -2.47
N ILE A 48 8.33 0.41 -3.56
CA ILE A 48 7.02 -0.20 -3.83
C ILE A 48 6.70 -1.25 -2.75
N LEU A 49 7.65 -2.13 -2.43
CA LEU A 49 7.46 -3.14 -1.39
C LEU A 49 7.18 -2.51 -0.02
N GLY A 50 7.99 -1.51 0.37
CA GLY A 50 7.81 -0.79 1.62
C GLY A 50 6.48 -0.04 1.68
N GLY A 51 6.07 0.58 0.57
CA GLY A 51 4.78 1.23 0.43
C GLY A 51 3.61 0.26 0.55
N LEU A 52 3.69 -0.92 -0.07
CA LEU A 52 2.65 -1.95 0.02
C LEU A 52 2.54 -2.54 1.44
N ILE A 53 3.68 -2.82 2.09
CA ILE A 53 3.70 -3.31 3.47
C ILE A 53 3.14 -2.25 4.42
N GLY A 54 3.59 -1.00 4.29
CA GLY A 54 3.11 0.12 5.09
C GLY A 54 1.60 0.36 4.88
N PHE A 55 1.14 0.31 3.63
CA PHE A 55 -0.27 0.41 3.30
C PHE A 55 -1.08 -0.74 3.89
N SER A 56 -0.58 -1.98 3.82
CA SER A 56 -1.25 -3.15 4.40
C SER A 56 -1.39 -3.05 5.92
N ILE A 57 -0.38 -2.53 6.61
CA ILE A 57 -0.44 -2.32 8.07
C ILE A 57 -1.41 -1.18 8.38
N TYR A 58 -1.33 -0.07 7.63
CA TYR A 58 -2.21 1.08 7.80
C TYR A 58 -3.68 0.71 7.60
N THR A 59 -4.02 -0.04 6.54
CA THR A 59 -5.40 -0.49 6.29
C THR A 59 -5.89 -1.51 7.30
N MET A 60 -5.00 -2.31 7.89
CA MET A 60 -5.35 -3.21 9.00
C MET A 60 -5.68 -2.44 10.29
N TYR A 61 -4.91 -1.40 10.62
CA TYR A 61 -5.10 -0.64 11.86
C TYR A 61 -6.17 0.44 11.79
N HIS A 62 -6.38 1.07 10.64
CA HIS A 62 -7.42 2.10 10.46
C HIS A 62 -8.70 1.56 9.86
N GLY A 63 -8.73 0.26 9.55
CA GLY A 63 -9.76 -0.32 8.71
C GLY A 63 -9.67 0.27 7.31
N LEU A 64 -9.98 -0.52 6.29
CA LEU A 64 -10.55 0.11 5.11
C LEU A 64 -11.85 0.72 5.61
N ASP A 65 -11.93 2.04 5.66
CA ASP A 65 -13.17 2.78 5.90
C ASP A 65 -14.11 2.62 4.68
N ASP A 66 -14.34 1.37 4.29
CA ASP A 66 -15.44 0.93 3.44
C ASP A 66 -16.75 0.96 4.23
N SER A 67 -16.73 1.37 5.51
CA SER A 67 -17.92 1.52 6.34
C SER A 67 -18.81 2.68 5.87
N ASP A 68 -18.23 3.73 5.26
CA ASP A 68 -18.99 4.88 4.76
C ASP A 68 -19.61 4.62 3.37
N LYS A 69 -19.24 3.52 2.70
CA LYS A 69 -19.77 3.12 1.37
C LYS A 69 -20.28 1.70 1.26
N MET A 70 -20.35 0.93 2.34
CA MET A 70 -21.29 -0.17 2.41
C MET A 70 -22.68 0.43 2.45
N LYS A 71 -23.21 0.74 1.26
CA LYS A 71 -24.61 1.05 1.03
C LYS A 71 -25.39 -0.01 1.79
N ASP A 72 -25.94 0.39 2.94
CA ASP A 72 -26.80 -0.48 3.74
C ASP A 72 -27.79 -1.11 2.75
N VAL A 73 -27.69 -2.45 2.67
CA VAL A 73 -28.48 -3.22 1.71
C VAL A 73 -29.92 -2.80 1.90
N SER A 74 -30.55 -2.29 0.83
CA SER A 74 -31.91 -1.75 0.89
C SER A 74 -32.81 -2.74 1.63
N ASN A 75 -33.72 -2.27 2.47
CA ASN A 75 -34.57 -3.15 3.29
C ASN A 75 -35.25 -4.25 2.46
N GLU A 76 -35.62 -3.94 1.22
CA GLU A 76 -36.17 -4.89 0.25
C GLU A 76 -35.16 -5.96 -0.18
N GLN A 77 -33.92 -5.57 -0.48
CA GLN A 77 -32.84 -6.49 -0.82
C GLN A 77 -32.48 -7.39 0.36
N ARG A 78 -32.45 -6.84 1.58
CA ARG A 78 -32.19 -7.60 2.81
C ARG A 78 -33.31 -8.62 3.07
N LYS A 79 -34.57 -8.23 2.85
CA LYS A 79 -35.73 -9.11 2.92
C LYS A 79 -35.65 -10.22 1.87
N TYR A 80 -35.35 -9.86 0.62
CA TYR A 80 -35.19 -10.83 -0.47
C TYR A 80 -34.08 -11.87 -0.19
N MET A 81 -32.94 -11.45 0.35
CA MET A 81 -31.85 -12.37 0.71
C MET A 81 -32.24 -13.32 1.84
N ARG A 82 -32.99 -12.84 2.85
CA ARG A 82 -33.52 -13.69 3.93
C ARG A 82 -34.52 -14.72 3.39
N GLU A 83 -35.45 -14.29 2.55
CA GLU A 83 -36.45 -15.17 1.93
C GLU A 83 -35.80 -16.23 1.03
N THR A 84 -34.80 -15.85 0.23
CA THR A 84 -34.06 -16.77 -0.64
C THR A 84 -33.31 -17.83 0.17
N ARG A 85 -32.63 -17.42 1.25
CA ARG A 85 -31.94 -18.36 2.15
C ARG A 85 -32.90 -19.36 2.78
N GLN A 86 -34.07 -18.91 3.19
CA GLN A 86 -35.07 -19.78 3.82
C GLN A 86 -35.72 -20.75 2.82
N ARG A 87 -35.96 -20.32 1.57
CA ARG A 87 -36.41 -21.24 0.50
C ARG A 87 -35.40 -22.36 0.25
N TYR A 88 -34.11 -22.03 0.26
CA TYR A 88 -33.05 -23.03 0.09
C TYR A 88 -33.01 -24.01 1.26
N LEU A 89 -33.12 -23.53 2.50
CA LEU A 89 -33.18 -24.40 3.68
C LEU A 89 -34.42 -25.30 3.69
N ASN A 90 -35.57 -24.78 3.26
CA ASN A 90 -36.80 -25.58 3.15
C ASN A 90 -36.68 -26.65 2.04
N MET A 91 -36.02 -26.33 0.93
CA MET A 91 -35.72 -27.31 -0.13
C MET A 91 -34.77 -28.40 0.40
N LEU A 92 -33.74 -28.02 1.16
CA LEU A 92 -32.81 -28.96 1.78
C LEU A 92 -33.50 -29.85 2.82
N ALA A 93 -34.43 -29.32 3.62
CA ALA A 93 -35.23 -30.08 4.57
C ALA A 93 -36.12 -31.13 3.88
N LEU A 94 -36.68 -30.78 2.70
CA LEU A 94 -37.44 -31.71 1.87
C LEU A 94 -36.55 -32.83 1.32
N GLU A 95 -35.37 -32.49 0.80
CA GLU A 95 -34.38 -33.46 0.30
C GLU A 95 -33.88 -34.40 1.40
N ALA A 96 -33.64 -33.88 2.60
CA ALA A 96 -33.24 -34.64 3.78
C ALA A 96 -34.37 -35.48 4.40
N ARG A 97 -35.59 -35.46 3.82
CA ARG A 97 -36.79 -36.13 4.34
C ARG A 97 -37.08 -35.76 5.81
N ARG A 98 -36.80 -34.52 6.19
CA ARG A 98 -37.09 -33.93 7.51
C ARG A 98 -38.17 -32.84 7.35
N PRO A 99 -39.43 -33.24 7.12
CA PRO A 99 -40.53 -32.30 6.89
C PRO A 99 -40.86 -31.45 8.14
N ASP A 100 -40.36 -31.86 9.30
CA ASP A 100 -40.43 -31.16 10.59
C ASP A 100 -39.61 -29.87 10.62
N MET A 101 -38.63 -29.71 9.73
CA MET A 101 -37.76 -28.53 9.67
C MET A 101 -38.21 -27.45 8.67
N ILE A 102 -39.38 -27.63 8.03
CA ILE A 102 -39.91 -26.69 7.04
C ILE A 102 -40.54 -25.49 7.78
N VAL A 103 -39.96 -24.29 7.61
CA VAL A 103 -40.46 -23.07 8.27
C VAL A 103 -41.18 -22.17 7.26
N PRO A 104 -42.44 -21.73 7.53
CA PRO A 104 -43.17 -20.81 6.67
C PRO A 104 -42.44 -19.45 6.51
N ILE A 105 -42.32 -18.97 5.27
CA ILE A 105 -41.57 -17.74 4.93
C ILE A 105 -42.20 -16.47 5.55
N ARG A 106 -43.49 -16.52 5.92
CA ARG A 106 -44.20 -15.38 6.53
C ARG A 106 -43.79 -15.10 7.98
N GLU A 107 -43.29 -16.10 8.71
CA GLU A 107 -42.96 -15.99 10.14
C GLU A 107 -41.56 -15.40 10.40
N VAL A 108 -40.71 -15.32 9.37
CA VAL A 108 -39.34 -14.78 9.48
C VAL A 108 -39.28 -13.27 9.26
N ASN A 109 -40.40 -12.68 8.85
CA ASN A 109 -40.56 -11.24 8.66
C ASN A 109 -41.43 -10.57 9.75
N ALA A 110 -41.81 -11.31 10.80
CA ALA A 110 -42.52 -10.79 11.97
C ALA A 110 -41.56 -10.19 13.01
#